data_AF-A0AAP2ZA93-F1
#
_entry.id   AF-A0AAP2ZA93-F1
#
_cell.length_a   1.000
_cell.length_b   1.000
_cell.length_c   1.000
_cell.angle_alpha   90.00
_cell.angle_beta   90.00
_cell.angle_gamma   90.00
#
_symmetry.space_group_name_H-M   'P 1'
#
loop_
_entity.id
_entity.type
_entity.pdbx_description
1 polymer ?
#
loop_
_entity_poly.entity_id
_entity_poly.type
_entity_poly.pdbx_seq_one_letter_code
_entity_poly.pdbx_strand_id
1 'polypeptide(L)'
;MTLDHRPIPQEALPPGWGPVDVRDDRLVYRQRQPPLELIAERDIPDRAHPSLGIGRCWELQCRHRIGELSITEQIGHVPTKRGAIDGLLKCMHTLTDRLEATHGPIELQSALEDISLSNAVPDCSRE
;
A
#
# COMPACT_ATOMS: atom_id res chain seq x y z
N MET A 1 10.18 -23.74 -6.54
CA MET A 1 9.34 -22.97 -7.49
C MET A 1 9.25 -21.57 -6.92
N THR A 2 9.94 -20.60 -7.52
CA THR A 2 10.14 -19.25 -6.96
C THR A 2 9.71 -18.21 -7.99
N LEU A 3 8.43 -17.84 -7.95
CA LEU A 3 7.85 -16.80 -8.80
C LEU A 3 7.23 -15.65 -8.00
N ASP A 4 7.22 -15.80 -6.67
CA ASP A 4 6.51 -14.96 -5.70
C ASP A 4 7.35 -13.75 -5.27
N HIS A 5 8.58 -13.64 -5.78
CA HIS A 5 9.56 -12.61 -5.42
C HIS A 5 9.69 -11.51 -6.47
N ARG A 6 8.96 -11.59 -7.58
CA ARG A 6 9.17 -10.61 -8.65
C ARG A 6 8.48 -9.29 -8.30
N PRO A 7 9.21 -8.15 -8.33
CA PRO A 7 8.59 -6.82 -8.26
C PRO A 7 7.50 -6.69 -9.31
N ILE A 8 6.58 -5.74 -9.12
CA ILE A 8 5.58 -5.40 -10.13
C ILE A 8 6.36 -5.04 -11.41
N PRO A 9 6.11 -5.72 -12.53
CA PRO A 9 6.78 -5.39 -13.77
C PRO A 9 6.43 -3.95 -14.15
N GLN A 10 7.42 -3.19 -14.64
CA GLN A 10 7.23 -1.78 -14.98
C GLN A 10 6.11 -1.57 -16.02
N GLU A 11 5.87 -2.58 -16.87
CA GLU A 11 4.79 -2.61 -17.87
C GLU A 11 3.39 -2.61 -17.24
N ALA A 12 3.25 -3.10 -16.01
CA ALA A 12 1.98 -3.10 -15.27
C ALA A 12 1.83 -1.84 -14.39
N LEU A 13 2.88 -1.04 -14.21
CA LEU A 13 2.78 0.17 -13.39
C LEU A 13 2.05 1.27 -14.17
N PRO A 14 1.10 1.98 -13.52
CA PRO A 14 0.50 3.16 -14.12
C PRO A 14 1.53 4.28 -14.33
N PRO A 15 1.25 5.23 -15.24
CA PRO A 15 2.18 6.29 -15.58
C PRO A 15 2.58 7.13 -14.36
N GLY A 16 3.85 7.46 -14.26
CA GLY A 16 4.38 8.28 -13.16
C GLY A 16 4.77 7.50 -11.90
N TRP A 17 4.43 6.20 -11.81
CA TRP A 17 4.87 5.32 -10.74
C TRP A 17 6.21 4.65 -11.05
N GLY A 18 7.02 4.43 -10.02
CA GLY A 18 8.25 3.68 -10.12
C GLY A 18 8.66 3.05 -8.80
N PRO A 19 9.38 1.92 -8.82
CA PRO A 19 9.91 1.30 -7.61
C PRO A 19 10.99 2.19 -6.98
N VAL A 20 10.96 2.28 -5.66
CA VAL A 20 11.97 2.97 -4.84
C VAL A 20 12.81 1.97 -4.06
N ASP A 21 12.15 1.01 -3.39
CA ASP A 21 12.79 -0.04 -2.61
C ASP A 21 11.93 -1.30 -2.72
N VAL A 22 12.47 -2.38 -3.29
CA VAL A 22 11.75 -3.66 -3.42
C VAL A 22 12.62 -4.76 -2.82
N ARG A 23 12.19 -5.27 -1.68
CA ARG A 23 12.80 -6.32 -0.88
C ARG A 23 11.80 -7.44 -0.65
N ASP A 24 12.23 -8.50 0.03
CA ASP A 24 11.32 -9.61 0.28
C ASP A 24 10.20 -9.27 1.28
N ASP A 25 10.50 -8.38 2.21
CA ASP A 25 9.70 -7.94 3.34
C ASP A 25 9.18 -6.50 3.19
N ARG A 26 9.57 -5.80 2.12
CA ARG A 26 9.17 -4.40 1.90
C ARG A 26 9.07 -4.07 0.42
N LEU A 27 8.02 -3.39 0.03
CA LEU A 27 7.77 -2.92 -1.32
C LEU A 27 7.41 -1.44 -1.26
N VAL A 28 8.19 -0.59 -1.90
CA VAL A 28 7.97 0.86 -1.93
C VAL A 28 7.95 1.31 -3.37
N TYR A 29 6.86 1.97 -3.74
CA TYR A 29 6.67 2.59 -5.02
C TYR A 29 6.32 4.05 -4.84
N ARG A 30 6.80 4.89 -5.74
CA ARG A 30 6.59 6.33 -5.68
C ARG A 30 5.98 6.84 -6.97
N GLN A 31 4.98 7.70 -6.82
CA GLN A 31 4.48 8.58 -7.87
C GLN A 31 5.34 9.86 -7.92
N ARG A 32 5.71 10.26 -9.13
CA ARG A 32 6.54 11.47 -9.34
C ARG A 32 5.76 12.75 -9.09
N GLN A 33 4.52 12.83 -9.58
CA GLN A 33 3.68 14.02 -9.51
C GLN A 33 2.20 13.61 -9.35
N PRO A 34 1.54 14.01 -8.24
CA PRO A 34 2.12 14.53 -7.00
C PRO A 34 3.12 13.55 -6.34
N PRO A 35 4.03 14.05 -5.49
CA PRO A 35 4.97 13.19 -4.75
C PRO A 35 4.22 12.37 -3.71
N LEU A 36 3.99 11.10 -4.02
CA LEU A 36 3.29 10.15 -3.17
C LEU A 36 4.01 8.81 -3.19
N GLU A 37 3.98 8.10 -2.08
CA GLU A 37 4.65 6.82 -1.90
C GLU A 37 3.65 5.79 -1.38
N LEU A 38 3.55 4.65 -2.07
CA LEU A 38 2.84 3.48 -1.56
C LEU A 38 3.85 2.48 -1.04
N ILE A 39 3.61 2.04 0.18
CA ILE A 39 4.50 1.16 0.93
C ILE A 39 3.69 -0.08 1.29
N ALA A 40 4.21 -1.26 0.98
CA ALA A 40 3.78 -2.50 1.59
C ALA A 40 4.93 -3.03 2.43
N GLU A 41 4.75 -3.10 3.74
CA GLU A 41 5.75 -3.64 4.65
C GLU A 41 5.19 -4.89 5.32
N ARG A 42 5.99 -5.94 5.39
CA ARG A 42 5.64 -7.15 6.14
C ARG A 42 5.74 -6.79 7.62
N ASP A 43 4.62 -6.85 8.32
CA ASP A 43 4.58 -6.64 9.76
C ASP A 43 5.51 -7.67 10.42
N ILE A 44 6.58 -7.17 11.04
CA ILE A 44 7.41 -7.97 11.92
C ILE A 44 6.69 -7.91 13.26
N PRO A 45 6.24 -9.05 13.81
CA PRO A 45 5.38 -9.05 14.97
C PRO A 45 6.12 -8.54 16.20
N ASP A 46 6.07 -7.23 16.44
CA ASP A 46 6.28 -6.65 17.77
C ASP A 46 4.97 -6.75 18.59
N ARG A 47 3.82 -6.88 17.90
CA ARG A 47 2.48 -7.04 18.50
C ARG A 47 1.79 -8.38 18.25
N ALA A 48 2.34 -9.31 17.47
CA ALA A 48 1.71 -10.63 17.39
C ALA A 48 2.07 -11.42 18.64
N HIS A 49 1.06 -11.64 19.48
CA HIS A 49 1.15 -12.55 20.60
C HIS A 49 1.76 -13.89 20.11
N PRO A 50 2.86 -14.37 20.71
CA PRO A 50 3.56 -15.58 20.27
C PRO A 50 2.69 -16.85 20.33
N SER A 51 1.53 -16.77 20.98
CA SER A 51 0.63 -17.88 21.25
C SER A 51 -0.36 -18.21 20.11
N LEU A 52 -0.61 -17.28 19.18
CA LEU A 52 -1.71 -17.44 18.20
C LEU A 52 -1.26 -17.79 16.78
N GLY A 53 0.05 -17.81 16.49
CA GLY A 53 0.54 -18.24 15.18
C GLY A 53 -0.06 -17.48 13.99
N ILE A 54 -0.56 -16.26 14.22
CA ILE A 54 -1.23 -15.46 13.20
C ILE A 54 -0.14 -14.95 12.26
N GLY A 55 -0.14 -15.52 11.05
CA GLY A 55 0.94 -15.38 10.09
C GLY A 55 1.17 -13.93 9.69
N ARG A 56 2.45 -13.56 9.64
CA ARG A 56 3.05 -12.37 9.02
C ARG A 56 2.11 -11.68 8.01
N CYS A 57 1.40 -10.64 8.45
CA CYS A 57 0.59 -9.80 7.57
C CYS A 57 1.47 -8.79 6.85
N TRP A 58 0.96 -8.27 5.74
CA TRP A 58 1.52 -7.13 5.03
C TRP A 58 0.64 -5.92 5.28
N GLU A 59 1.24 -4.85 5.77
CA GLU A 59 0.59 -3.56 5.93
C GLU A 59 0.82 -2.71 4.68
N LEU A 60 -0.29 -2.24 4.11
CA LEU A 60 -0.33 -1.28 3.02
C LEU A 60 -0.47 0.12 3.62
N GLN A 61 0.43 1.02 3.24
CA GLN A 61 0.47 2.40 3.69
C GLN A 61 0.62 3.34 2.49
N CYS A 62 0.01 4.50 2.58
CA CYS A 62 0.24 5.63 1.70
C CYS A 62 0.98 6.72 2.46
N ARG A 63 2.10 7.20 1.92
CA ARG A 63 2.80 8.36 2.42
C ARG A 63 2.75 9.48 1.40
N HIS A 64 2.26 10.64 1.80
CA HIS A 64 2.21 11.84 0.97
C HIS A 64 2.68 13.06 1.74
N ARG A 65 2.96 14.14 1.01
CA ARG A 65 3.38 15.42 1.61
C ARG A 65 2.33 16.49 1.39
N ILE A 66 1.96 17.16 2.49
CA ILE A 66 1.16 18.38 2.48
C ILE A 66 2.04 19.52 2.97
N GLY A 67 2.54 20.34 2.04
CA GLY A 67 3.54 21.35 2.34
C GLY A 67 4.83 20.72 2.88
N GLU A 68 5.18 21.01 4.13
CA GLU A 68 6.35 20.45 4.82
C GLU A 68 6.02 19.19 5.65
N LEU A 69 4.73 18.87 5.80
CA LEU A 69 4.28 17.73 6.59
C LEU A 69 4.29 16.46 5.75
N SER A 70 4.89 15.39 6.26
CA SER A 70 4.79 14.05 5.68
C SER A 70 3.73 13.27 6.45
N ILE A 71 2.63 12.95 5.79
CA ILE A 71 1.51 12.20 6.35
C ILE A 71 1.63 10.77 5.88
N THR A 72 1.51 9.82 6.81
CA THR A 72 1.46 8.39 6.49
C THR A 72 0.12 7.85 6.95
N GLU A 73 -0.63 7.27 6.02
CA GLU A 73 -1.97 6.73 6.23
C GLU A 73 -1.95 5.24 5.97
N GLN A 74 -2.49 4.47 6.91
CA GLN A 74 -2.65 3.04 6.73
C GLN A 74 -3.83 2.78 5.79
N ILE A 75 -3.57 2.06 4.71
CA ILE A 75 -4.59 1.64 3.75
C ILE A 75 -5.24 0.35 4.24
N GLY A 76 -4.46 -0.61 4.74
CA GLY A 76 -4.97 -1.82 5.38
C GLY A 76 -4.00 -2.99 5.40
N HIS A 77 -4.46 -4.17 5.80
CA HIS A 77 -3.62 -5.36 5.95
C HIS A 77 -4.04 -6.48 5.00
N VAL A 78 -3.04 -7.20 4.48
CA VAL A 78 -3.26 -8.37 3.63
C VAL A 78 -2.38 -9.54 4.08
N PRO A 79 -2.90 -10.78 4.06
CA PRO A 79 -2.19 -11.92 4.63
C PRO A 79 -1.06 -12.46 3.74
N THR A 80 -0.93 -11.99 2.50
CA THR A 80 0.03 -12.52 1.53
C THR A 80 0.75 -11.40 0.77
N LYS A 81 2.00 -11.67 0.36
CA LYS A 81 2.79 -10.78 -0.50
C LYS A 81 2.10 -10.52 -1.84
N ARG A 82 1.43 -11.53 -2.41
CA ARG A 82 0.64 -11.37 -3.63
C ARG A 82 -0.55 -10.42 -3.41
N GLY A 83 -1.24 -10.52 -2.28
CA GLY A 83 -2.28 -9.58 -1.88
C GLY A 83 -1.72 -8.16 -1.67
N ALA A 84 -0.49 -8.04 -1.18
CA ALA A 84 0.18 -6.75 -1.05
C ALA A 84 0.50 -6.13 -2.41
N ILE A 85 1.03 -6.92 -3.35
CA ILE A 85 1.29 -6.50 -4.72
C ILE A 85 -0.01 -6.08 -5.42
N ASP A 86 -1.06 -6.89 -5.32
CA ASP A 86 -2.36 -6.61 -5.94
C ASP A 86 -3.02 -5.36 -5.34
N GLY A 87 -2.98 -5.24 -4.00
CA GLY A 87 -3.47 -4.08 -3.27
C GLY A 87 -2.70 -2.81 -3.65
N LEU A 88 -1.37 -2.87 -3.69
CA LEU A 88 -0.53 -1.77 -4.17
C LEU A 88 -0.90 -1.36 -5.59
N LEU A 89 -1.01 -2.32 -6.51
CA LEU A 89 -1.33 -2.05 -7.91
C LEU A 89 -2.72 -1.40 -8.06
N LYS A 90 -3.72 -1.94 -7.34
CA LYS A 90 -5.06 -1.35 -7.30
C LYS A 90 -5.03 0.08 -6.76
N CYS A 91 -4.30 0.32 -5.67
CA CYS A 91 -4.13 1.67 -5.10
C CYS A 91 -3.47 2.61 -6.11
N MET A 92 -2.42 2.18 -6.81
CA MET A 92 -1.76 3.00 -7.83
C MET A 92 -2.73 3.36 -8.96
N HIS A 93 -3.51 2.40 -9.46
CA HIS A 93 -4.50 2.65 -10.51
C HIS A 93 -5.58 3.63 -10.04
N THR A 94 -6.19 3.40 -8.87
CA THR A 94 -7.22 4.30 -8.33
C THR A 94 -6.66 5.70 -8.08
N LEU A 95 -5.47 5.82 -7.50
CA LEU A 95 -4.85 7.12 -7.28
C LEU A 95 -4.52 7.82 -8.60
N THR A 96 -4.00 7.10 -9.58
CA THR A 96 -3.70 7.70 -10.90
C THR A 96 -4.96 8.19 -11.59
N ASP A 97 -6.02 7.38 -11.63
CA ASP A 97 -7.33 7.74 -12.20
C ASP A 97 -7.91 8.99 -11.54
N ARG A 98 -7.89 9.06 -10.20
CA ARG A 98 -8.40 10.21 -9.44
C ARG A 98 -7.52 11.46 -9.59
N LEU A 99 -6.21 11.30 -9.69
CA LEU A 99 -5.27 12.41 -9.87
C LEU A 99 -5.32 12.97 -11.31
N GLU A 100 -5.62 12.13 -12.31
CA GLU A 100 -5.92 12.58 -13.66
C GLU A 100 -7.27 13.30 -13.73
N ALA A 101 -8.25 12.84 -12.95
CA ALA A 101 -9.57 13.48 -12.88
C ALA A 101 -9.58 14.82 -12.12
N THR A 102 -8.63 15.06 -11.20
CA THR A 102 -8.75 16.19 -10.27
C THR A 102 -7.45 16.95 -9.93
N HIS A 103 -7.54 18.28 -9.89
CA HIS A 103 -6.40 19.21 -9.74
C HIS A 103 -6.13 19.66 -8.28
N GLY A 104 -6.28 18.82 -7.24
CA GLY A 104 -6.12 19.32 -5.86
C GLY A 104 -5.83 18.31 -4.73
N PRO A 105 -5.24 18.77 -3.61
CA PRO A 105 -4.82 17.94 -2.47
C PRO A 105 -5.98 17.43 -1.59
N ILE A 106 -7.15 18.06 -1.61
CA ILE A 106 -8.35 17.61 -0.86
C ILE A 106 -8.84 16.26 -1.41
N GLU A 107 -8.72 16.09 -2.72
CA GLU A 107 -9.25 14.96 -3.46
C GLU A 107 -8.36 13.73 -3.34
N LEU A 108 -7.06 13.97 -3.07
CA LEU A 108 -6.16 12.91 -2.67
C LEU A 108 -6.62 12.25 -1.37
N GLN A 109 -7.02 13.02 -0.36
CA GLN A 109 -7.53 12.44 0.88
C GLN A 109 -8.81 11.64 0.64
N SER A 110 -9.75 12.15 -0.15
CA SER A 110 -10.97 11.41 -0.51
C SER A 110 -10.66 10.11 -1.27
N ALA A 111 -9.67 10.12 -2.17
CA ALA A 111 -9.21 8.92 -2.86
C ALA A 111 -8.55 7.92 -1.91
N LEU A 112 -7.83 8.40 -0.89
CA LEU A 112 -7.22 7.56 0.15
C LEU A 112 -8.28 6.94 1.08
N GLU A 113 -9.33 7.66 1.41
CA GLU A 113 -10.48 7.13 2.17
C GLU A 113 -11.22 6.03 1.38
N ASP A 114 -11.41 6.21 0.07
CA ASP A 114 -12.10 5.24 -0.81
C ASP A 114 -11.32 3.92 -0.98
N ILE A 115 -9.99 3.99 -1.03
CA ILE A 115 -9.13 2.81 -1.10
C ILE A 115 -8.82 2.21 0.27
N SER A 116 -9.22 2.87 1.37
CA SER A 116 -8.94 2.40 2.72
C SER A 116 -9.65 1.07 2.98
N LEU A 117 -8.86 0.00 2.94
CA LEU A 117 -9.24 -1.34 3.37
C LEU A 117 -9.34 -1.44 4.89
N SER A 118 -8.98 -0.37 5.63
CA SER A 118 -9.05 -0.32 7.09
C SER A 118 -10.49 -0.39 7.63
N ASN A 119 -11.50 -0.17 6.80
CA ASN A 119 -12.91 -0.41 7.15
C ASN A 119 -13.38 -1.85 6.82
N ALA A 120 -12.50 -2.66 6.23
CA ALA A 120 -12.73 -4.06 5.87
C ALA A 120 -11.73 -4.98 6.57
N VAL A 121 -11.36 -4.68 7.81
CA VAL A 121 -10.76 -5.68 8.69
C VAL A 121 -11.89 -6.64 9.07
N PRO A 122 -11.95 -7.90 8.57
CA PRO A 122 -12.60 -8.91 9.38
C PRO A 122 -11.79 -8.93 10.66
N ASP A 123 -12.41 -8.43 11.72
CA ASP A 123 -11.95 -8.62 13.07
C ASP A 123 -11.54 -10.10 13.19
N CYS A 124 -10.24 -10.38 13.27
CA CYS A 124 -9.76 -11.72 13.54
C CYS A 124 -9.98 -12.09 15.01
N SER A 125 -10.88 -11.41 15.73
CA SER A 125 -11.54 -11.97 16.91
C SER A 125 -12.81 -12.66 16.41
N ARG A 126 -12.70 -13.96 16.20
CA ARG A 126 -13.90 -14.78 16.24
C ARG A 126 -13.64 -16.06 17.03
N GLU A 127 -14.20 -15.99 18.24
CA GLU A 127 -14.64 -17.04 19.18
C GLU A 127 -13.58 -17.75 20.03
#